data_AF-A0AAV3FUZ6-F1
#
_entry.id   AF-A0AAV3FUZ6-F1
#
_cell.length_a   1.000
_cell.length_b   1.000
_cell.length_c   1.000
_cell.angle_alpha   90.00
_cell.angle_beta   90.00
_cell.angle_gamma   90.00
#
_symmetry.space_group_name_H-M   'P 1'
#
loop_
_entity.id
_entity.type
_entity.pdbx_description
1 polymer ?
#
loop_
_entity_poly.entity_id
_entity_poly.type
_entity_poly.pdbx_seq_one_letter_code
_entity_poly.pdbx_strand_id
1 'polypeptide(L)'
;MKTSSYTRMVFKSKGGVDLKKNKVRGYRNMLGFTQEELGNKLGITKQSYHNKEVGKNSFKDSEKLVFKELLLPLFPDITLEDIFF
;
A
#
# COMPACT_ATOMS: atom_id res chain seq x y z
N MET A 1 -33.21 13.31 10.37
CA MET A 1 -33.68 12.45 9.25
C MET A 1 -33.48 13.22 7.95
N LYS A 2 -32.96 12.53 6.91
CA LYS A 2 -32.75 12.96 5.51
C LYS A 2 -31.57 13.90 5.19
N THR A 3 -30.43 13.30 4.86
CA THR A 3 -29.64 13.61 3.64
C THR A 3 -28.96 12.33 3.13
N SER A 4 -29.79 11.32 2.83
CA SER A 4 -29.41 10.15 2.04
C SER A 4 -29.85 10.40 0.60
N SER A 5 -28.93 10.83 -0.27
CA SER A 5 -29.17 10.77 -1.72
C SER A 5 -27.92 10.87 -2.58
N TYR A 6 -26.85 11.56 -2.14
CA TYR A 6 -25.65 11.68 -2.99
C TYR A 6 -24.73 10.46 -2.94
N THR A 7 -24.62 9.82 -1.77
CA THR A 7 -23.71 8.66 -1.58
C THR A 7 -24.19 7.38 -2.27
N ARG A 8 -25.42 7.33 -2.78
CA ARG A 8 -26.01 6.12 -3.39
C ARG A 8 -25.87 6.05 -4.92
N MET A 9 -25.34 7.08 -5.59
CA MET A 9 -25.24 7.10 -7.06
C MET A 9 -23.90 6.60 -7.64
N VAL A 10 -22.90 6.22 -6.83
CA VAL A 10 -21.56 5.86 -7.37
C VAL A 10 -21.13 4.40 -7.16
N PHE A 11 -21.94 3.55 -6.52
CA PHE A 11 -21.54 2.15 -6.29
C PHE A 11 -22.60 1.17 -6.79
N LYS A 12 -22.54 0.90 -8.10
CA LYS A 12 -23.14 -0.31 -8.68
C LYS A 12 -22.17 -0.92 -9.69
N SER A 13 -21.05 -1.46 -9.21
CA SER A 13 -20.24 -2.40 -9.99
C SER A 13 -20.59 -3.83 -9.57
N LYS A 14 -21.04 -4.60 -10.56
CA LYS A 14 -21.32 -6.04 -10.47
C LYS A 14 -20.04 -6.81 -10.11
N GLY A 15 -20.18 -7.82 -9.26
CA GLY A 15 -19.11 -8.75 -8.89
C GLY A 15 -18.56 -8.49 -7.50
N GLY A 16 -18.79 -9.42 -6.57
CA GLY A 16 -18.14 -9.42 -5.27
C GLY A 16 -16.64 -9.56 -5.46
N VAL A 17 -15.92 -8.45 -5.33
CA VAL A 17 -14.47 -8.44 -5.26
C VAL A 17 -14.15 -7.97 -3.85
N ASP A 18 -13.55 -8.85 -3.05
CA ASP A 18 -12.93 -8.46 -1.79
C ASP A 18 -11.84 -7.43 -2.12
N LEU A 19 -12.19 -6.15 -1.99
CA LEU A 19 -11.31 -4.99 -2.21
C LEU A 19 -10.32 -4.93 -1.05
N LYS A 20 -9.42 -5.91 -0.96
CA LYS A 20 -8.29 -5.85 -0.03
C LYS A 20 -7.38 -4.72 -0.53
N LYS A 21 -7.63 -3.51 -0.03
CA LYS A 21 -6.84 -2.32 -0.37
C LYS A 21 -5.38 -2.61 -0.05
N ASN A 22 -4.54 -2.54 -1.07
CA ASN A 22 -3.12 -2.74 -0.91
C ASN A 22 -2.49 -1.52 -0.21
N LYS A 23 -2.27 -1.65 1.11
CA LYS A 23 -1.72 -0.59 1.95
C LYS A 23 -0.32 -0.14 1.47
N VAL A 24 0.53 -1.09 1.08
CA VAL A 24 1.88 -0.83 0.54
C VAL A 24 1.82 0.09 -0.68
N ARG A 25 0.91 -0.19 -1.63
CA ARG A 25 0.69 0.67 -2.79
C ARG A 25 0.20 2.07 -2.40
N GLY A 26 -0.68 2.14 -1.40
CA GLY A 26 -1.18 3.41 -0.86
C GLY A 26 -0.06 4.28 -0.30
N TYR A 27 0.77 3.71 0.57
CA TYR A 27 1.91 4.41 1.15
C TYR A 27 2.96 4.81 0.10
N ARG A 28 3.27 3.94 -0.88
CA ARG A 28 4.18 4.30 -1.97
C ARG A 28 3.68 5.54 -2.72
N ASN A 29 2.39 5.56 -3.08
CA ASN A 29 1.80 6.70 -3.79
C ASN A 29 1.81 7.97 -2.93
N MET A 30 1.53 7.86 -1.63
CA MET A 30 1.56 8.98 -0.68
C MET A 30 2.98 9.59 -0.57
N LEU A 31 4.01 8.75 -0.57
CA LEU A 31 5.41 9.20 -0.58
C LEU A 31 5.86 9.77 -1.94
N GLY A 32 5.02 9.67 -2.98
CA GLY A 32 5.35 10.16 -4.32
C GLY A 32 6.33 9.29 -5.11
N PHE A 33 6.58 8.04 -4.67
CA PHE A 33 7.52 7.16 -5.33
C PHE A 33 6.89 6.32 -6.46
N THR A 34 7.63 6.17 -7.54
CA THR A 34 7.41 5.11 -8.53
C THR A 34 7.80 3.74 -7.97
N GLN A 35 7.39 2.66 -8.65
CA GLN A 35 7.80 1.29 -8.28
C GLN A 35 9.31 1.08 -8.39
N GLU A 36 9.97 1.81 -9.28
CA GLU A 36 11.42 1.72 -9.49
C GLU A 36 12.18 2.43 -8.36
N GLU A 37 11.81 3.67 -8.04
CA GLU A 37 12.43 4.43 -6.96
C GLU A 37 12.30 3.72 -5.62
N LEU A 38 11.12 3.18 -5.31
CA LEU A 38 10.93 2.46 -4.05
C LEU A 38 11.65 1.11 -4.06
N GLY A 39 11.72 0.42 -5.21
CA GLY A 39 12.58 -0.75 -5.36
C GLY A 39 14.03 -0.43 -5.03
N ASN A 40 14.56 0.66 -5.59
CA ASN A 40 15.93 1.11 -5.35
C ASN A 40 16.18 1.45 -3.87
N LYS A 41 15.22 2.10 -3.19
CA LYS A 41 15.30 2.37 -1.74
C LYS A 41 15.35 1.10 -0.90
N LEU A 42 14.63 0.06 -1.32
CA LEU A 42 14.62 -1.26 -0.66
C LEU A 42 15.79 -2.17 -1.10
N GLY A 43 16.67 -1.71 -2.00
CA GLY A 43 17.79 -2.51 -2.52
C GLY A 43 17.36 -3.66 -3.44
N ILE A 44 16.21 -3.54 -4.12
CA ILE A 44 15.66 -4.56 -5.02
C ILE A 44 15.29 -3.99 -6.39
N THR A 45 15.17 -4.85 -7.39
CA THR A 45 14.73 -4.43 -8.72
C THR A 45 13.27 -3.97 -8.72
N LYS A 46 12.90 -3.09 -9.65
CA LYS A 46 11.51 -2.71 -9.93
C LYS A 46 10.59 -3.93 -10.07
N GLN A 47 11.03 -4.98 -10.76
CA GLN A 47 10.24 -6.20 -10.95
C GLN A 47 10.01 -6.96 -9.63
N SER A 48 11.05 -7.05 -8.79
CA SER A 48 10.94 -7.65 -7.46
C SER A 48 9.94 -6.87 -6.60
N TYR A 49 10.06 -5.54 -6.56
CA TYR A 49 9.11 -4.69 -5.85
C TYR A 49 7.69 -4.83 -6.39
N HIS A 50 7.50 -4.80 -7.71
CA HIS A 50 6.20 -4.98 -8.35
C HIS A 50 5.53 -6.29 -7.93
N ASN A 51 6.26 -7.42 -8.00
CA ASN A 51 5.75 -8.73 -7.60
C ASN A 51 5.34 -8.77 -6.13
N LYS A 52 6.08 -8.07 -5.26
CA LYS A 52 5.73 -7.95 -3.84
C LYS A 52 4.52 -7.06 -3.60
N GLU A 53 4.46 -5.91 -4.27
CA GLU A 53 3.32 -4.99 -4.20
C GLU A 53 2.05 -5.73 -4.61
N VAL A 54 2.01 -6.43 -5.74
CA VAL A 54 0.81 -7.15 -6.17
C VAL A 54 0.53 -8.46 -5.39
N GLY A 55 1.33 -8.77 -4.36
CA GLY A 55 1.12 -9.92 -3.48
C GLY A 55 1.56 -11.28 -4.05
N LYS A 56 2.30 -11.29 -5.16
CA LYS A 56 2.89 -12.55 -5.70
C LYS A 56 4.01 -13.08 -4.81
N ASN A 57 4.79 -12.17 -4.22
CA ASN A 57 5.91 -12.50 -3.33
C ASN A 57 5.78 -11.75 -2.00
N SER A 58 6.25 -12.34 -0.91
CA SER A 58 6.31 -11.64 0.38
C SER A 58 7.50 -10.67 0.46
N PHE A 59 7.36 -9.61 1.24
CA PHE A 59 8.50 -8.77 1.64
C PHE A 59 9.37 -9.50 2.66
N LYS A 60 10.69 -9.39 2.51
CA LYS A 60 11.66 -9.82 3.53
C LYS A 60 11.62 -8.85 4.71
N ASP A 61 12.02 -9.31 5.88
CA ASP A 61 11.98 -8.45 7.08
C ASP A 61 12.90 -7.23 6.95
N SER A 62 14.06 -7.36 6.29
CA SER A 62 14.91 -6.20 5.97
C SER A 62 14.21 -5.18 5.08
N GLU A 63 13.42 -5.63 4.09
CA GLU A 63 12.65 -4.74 3.21
C GLU A 63 11.51 -4.06 3.99
N LYS A 64 10.86 -4.78 4.91
CA LYS A 64 9.80 -4.23 5.77
C LYS A 64 10.32 -3.14 6.71
N LEU A 65 11.51 -3.35 7.30
CA LEU A 65 12.15 -2.37 8.18
C LEU A 65 12.47 -1.07 7.44
N VAL A 66 13.11 -1.17 6.27
CA VAL A 66 13.41 0.03 5.44
C VAL A 66 12.11 0.74 5.00
N PHE A 67 11.07 -0.01 4.64
CA PHE A 67 9.79 0.60 4.29
C PHE A 67 9.18 1.36 5.48
N LYS A 68 9.22 0.78 6.69
CA LYS A 68 8.76 1.44 7.92
C LYS A 68 9.54 2.72 8.19
N GLU A 69 10.86 2.70 8.04
CA GLU A 69 11.72 3.87 8.24
C GLU A 69 11.31 5.07 7.36
N LEU A 70 10.88 4.81 6.11
CA LEU A 70 10.36 5.85 5.22
C LEU A 70 9.06 6.50 5.74
N LEU A 71 8.30 5.82 6.59
CA LEU A 71 7.02 6.29 7.12
C LEU A 71 7.13 6.95 8.50
N LEU A 72 8.17 6.64 9.28
CA LEU A 72 8.35 7.19 10.64
C LEU A 72 8.27 8.72 10.73
N PRO A 73 8.79 9.52 9.77
CA PRO A 73 8.65 10.97 9.82
C PRO A 73 7.21 11.49 9.71
N LEU A 74 6.30 10.69 9.16
CA LEU A 74 4.89 11.03 8.97
C LEU A 74 3.98 10.34 9.99
N PHE A 75 4.37 9.13 10.42
CA PHE A 75 3.63 8.29 11.34
C PHE A 75 4.59 7.66 12.36
N PRO A 76 4.95 8.38 13.45
CA PRO A 76 5.95 7.91 14.41
C PRO A 76 5.63 6.57 15.08
N ASP A 77 4.33 6.28 15.27
CA ASP A 77 3.86 5.09 15.98
C ASP A 77 3.48 3.92 15.06
N ILE A 78 3.74 4.02 13.75
CA ILE A 78 3.32 2.98 12.79
C ILE A 78 4.06 1.65 13.01
N THR A 79 3.32 0.55 12.96
CA THR A 79 3.86 -0.81 13.14
C THR A 79 3.97 -1.57 11.81
N LEU A 80 4.66 -2.70 11.82
CA LEU A 80 4.74 -3.56 10.63
C LEU A 80 3.38 -4.23 10.36
N GLU A 81 2.63 -4.52 11.41
CA GLU A 81 1.25 -5.01 11.39
C GLU A 81 0.35 -4.02 10.66
N ASP A 82 0.46 -2.73 10.96
CA ASP A 82 -0.33 -1.69 10.29
C ASP A 82 -0.07 -1.63 8.78
N ILE A 83 1.17 -1.91 8.35
CA ILE A 83 1.61 -1.77 6.96
C ILE A 83 1.37 -3.05 6.14
N PHE A 84 1.73 -4.21 6.69
CA PHE A 84 1.88 -5.46 5.94
C PHE A 84 0.84 -6.54 6.28
N PHE A 85 0.06 -6.38 7.35
CA PHE A 85 -0.95 -7.36 7.80
C PHE A 85 -2.36 -6.72 7.86
#